data_AF-A0A818LFI7-F1
#
_entry.id   AF-A0A818LFI7-F1
#
_cell.length_a   1.000
_cell.length_b   1.000
_cell.length_c   1.000
_cell.angle_alpha   90.00
_cell.angle_beta   90.00
_cell.angle_gamma   90.00
#
_symmetry.space_group_name_H-M   'P 1'
#
loop_
_entity.id
_entity.type
_entity.pdbx_description
1 polymer ?
#
loop_
_entity_poly.entity_id
_entity_poly.type
_entity_poly.pdbx_seq_one_letter_code
_entity_poly.pdbx_strand_id
1 'polypeptide(L)'
;MVFQTCDIGDASHGTLSSYAYIIMVIHFLQQIQPPVVPILQQLNDNQSTNTSNVRKYADWNIYFYDDLTQLNKVWNGYGLNKLSSGELWIELLRYYTELFDYEKNIVTIRQYEPLSRLEKGWFRQTIAIEDPFILTHNLADTLFLKKWIRIRHVFFHARQRFCSQPNNINIDIHQPNMEQLQV
;
A
#
# COMPACT_ATOMS: atom_id res chain seq x y z
N MET A 1 -12.78 4.79 1.93
CA MET A 1 -12.66 3.88 3.09
C MET A 1 -13.29 2.53 2.69
N VAL A 2 -12.58 1.72 1.88
CA VAL A 2 -13.11 0.49 1.24
C VAL A 2 -12.76 -0.78 2.04
N PHE A 3 -11.75 -0.73 2.90
CA PHE A 3 -11.21 -1.90 3.60
C PHE A 3 -12.07 -2.38 4.80
N GLN A 4 -12.87 -1.51 5.42
CA GLN A 4 -13.74 -1.88 6.54
C GLN A 4 -14.97 -2.69 6.12
N THR A 5 -15.46 -2.50 4.89
CA THR A 5 -16.69 -3.15 4.42
C THR A 5 -16.51 -4.62 4.05
N CYS A 6 -15.27 -5.13 3.99
CA CYS A 6 -14.96 -6.50 3.57
C CYS A 6 -14.49 -7.43 4.70
N ASP A 7 -14.48 -6.98 5.96
CA ASP A 7 -14.05 -7.78 7.14
C ASP A 7 -12.59 -8.28 7.07
N ILE A 8 -11.71 -7.45 6.52
CA ILE A 8 -10.29 -7.79 6.26
C ILE A 8 -9.32 -6.97 7.12
N GLY A 9 -9.83 -5.98 7.87
CA GLY A 9 -9.02 -5.02 8.63
C GLY A 9 -8.80 -5.35 10.11
N ASP A 10 -9.18 -6.54 10.58
CA ASP A 10 -9.10 -6.88 12.00
C ASP A 10 -7.93 -7.81 12.34
N ALA A 11 -6.80 -7.20 12.69
CA ALA A 11 -5.59 -7.88 13.14
C ALA A 11 -5.83 -8.81 14.34
N SER A 12 -6.84 -8.53 15.18
CA SER A 12 -7.17 -9.38 16.33
C SER A 12 -7.71 -10.76 15.92
N HIS A 13 -8.20 -10.88 14.68
CA HIS A 13 -8.66 -12.14 14.13
C HIS A 13 -7.62 -12.82 13.21
N GLY A 14 -6.42 -12.24 13.02
CA GLY A 14 -5.37 -12.81 12.15
C GLY A 14 -5.48 -12.43 10.67
N THR A 15 -6.14 -11.32 10.35
CA THR A 15 -5.98 -10.62 9.05
C THR A 15 -4.85 -9.58 9.16
N LEU A 16 -4.51 -8.91 8.07
CA LEU A 16 -3.57 -7.78 8.12
C LEU A 16 -4.18 -6.61 8.90
N SER A 17 -3.34 -5.92 9.68
CA SER A 17 -3.75 -4.68 10.33
C SER A 17 -3.97 -3.57 9.31
N SER A 18 -4.79 -2.58 9.65
CA SER A 18 -4.94 -1.35 8.86
C SER A 18 -3.58 -0.67 8.59
N TYR A 19 -2.67 -0.73 9.56
CA TYR A 19 -1.30 -0.25 9.41
C TYR A 19 -0.54 -0.99 8.31
N ALA A 20 -0.59 -2.33 8.28
CA ALA A 20 0.07 -3.12 7.25
C ALA A 20 -0.46 -2.80 5.84
N TYR A 21 -1.77 -2.57 5.70
CA TYR A 21 -2.36 -2.11 4.43
C TYR A 21 -1.84 -0.73 4.01
N ILE A 22 -1.64 0.20 4.94
CA ILE A 22 -1.06 1.51 4.65
C ILE A 22 0.38 1.36 4.14
N ILE A 23 1.19 0.51 4.78
CA ILE A 23 2.56 0.23 4.33
C ILE A 23 2.56 -0.35 2.91
N MET A 24 1.65 -1.27 2.60
CA MET A 24 1.49 -1.79 1.23
C MET A 24 1.13 -0.69 0.22
N VAL A 25 0.18 0.19 0.57
CA VAL A 25 -0.19 1.31 -0.32
C VAL A 25 1.00 2.23 -0.56
N ILE A 26 1.72 2.64 0.50
CA ILE A 26 2.88 3.52 0.38
C ILE A 26 3.97 2.86 -0.46
N HIS A 27 4.27 1.58 -0.23
CA HIS A 27 5.24 0.83 -1.02
C HIS A 27 4.87 0.84 -2.50
N PHE A 28 3.62 0.53 -2.85
CA PHE A 28 3.15 0.62 -4.23
C PHE A 28 3.35 2.03 -4.83
N LEU A 29 2.99 3.08 -4.09
CA LEU A 29 3.13 4.47 -4.56
C LEU A 29 4.59 4.91 -4.74
N GLN A 30 5.53 4.27 -4.05
CA GLN A 30 6.98 4.46 -4.25
C GLN A 30 7.52 3.66 -5.45
N GLN A 31 6.90 2.51 -5.77
CA GLN A 31 7.37 1.59 -6.82
C GLN A 31 6.77 1.87 -8.20
N ILE A 32 5.59 2.50 -8.27
CA ILE A 32 4.99 2.90 -9.53
C ILE A 32 5.90 3.90 -10.27
N GLN A 33 5.94 3.83 -11.60
CA GLN A 33 6.74 4.73 -12.42
C GLN A 33 5.86 5.63 -13.29
N PRO A 34 5.99 6.97 -13.20
CA PRO A 34 6.81 7.71 -12.23
C PRO A 34 6.28 7.61 -10.78
N PRO A 35 7.12 7.72 -9.74
CA PRO A 35 6.69 7.56 -8.35
C PRO A 35 5.74 8.66 -7.90
N VAL A 36 4.76 8.30 -7.07
CA VAL A 36 3.78 9.25 -6.51
C VAL A 36 4.28 9.85 -5.19
N VAL A 37 5.05 9.08 -4.41
CA VAL A 37 5.65 9.53 -3.15
C VAL A 37 7.13 9.15 -3.08
N PRO A 38 7.97 9.93 -2.38
CA PRO A 38 9.38 9.61 -2.19
C PRO A 38 9.58 8.61 -1.03
N ILE A 39 10.84 8.21 -0.85
CA ILE A 39 11.29 7.48 0.32
C ILE A 39 11.89 8.47 1.31
N LEU A 40 11.06 8.92 2.26
CA LEU A 40 11.43 9.99 3.21
C LEU A 40 12.67 9.64 4.05
N GLN A 41 12.91 8.36 4.32
CA GLN A 41 14.08 7.91 5.10
C GLN A 41 15.40 7.95 4.31
N GLN A 42 15.34 8.13 2.98
CA GLN A 42 16.52 8.26 2.10
C GLN A 42 16.59 9.61 1.37
N LEU A 43 15.71 10.55 1.70
CA LEU A 43 15.87 11.92 1.24
C LEU A 43 17.00 12.58 2.04
N ASN A 44 18.04 12.98 1.32
CA ASN A 44 19.14 13.75 1.89
C ASN A 44 18.66 15.18 2.10
N ASP A 45 18.62 15.61 3.37
CA ASP A 45 18.69 17.04 3.62
C ASP A 45 20.12 17.48 3.28
N ASN A 46 20.27 18.45 2.38
CA ASN A 46 21.58 19.00 2.03
C ASN A 46 22.29 19.63 3.27
N GLN A 47 21.62 19.71 4.41
CA GLN A 47 22.16 20.12 5.71
C GLN A 47 22.69 18.97 6.58
N SER A 48 22.50 17.71 6.20
CA SER A 48 22.76 16.51 7.03
C SER A 48 24.07 15.78 6.70
N THR A 49 25.02 16.39 5.99
CA THR A 49 26.37 15.83 5.79
C THR A 49 27.23 15.84 7.06
N ASN A 50 26.68 16.28 8.20
CA ASN A 50 27.32 16.20 9.51
C ASN A 50 26.76 15.01 10.31
N THR A 51 27.59 13.99 10.38
CA THR A 51 27.51 12.64 10.95
C THR A 51 27.17 12.53 12.45
N SER A 52 26.20 13.26 13.03
CA SER A 52 26.06 13.23 14.52
C SER A 52 24.66 13.28 15.15
N ASN A 53 23.56 13.44 14.41
CA ASN A 53 22.21 13.38 15.01
C ASN A 53 21.27 12.46 14.23
N VAL A 54 21.65 11.18 14.06
CA VAL A 54 20.67 10.15 13.66
C VAL A 54 19.59 10.17 14.75
N ARG A 55 18.38 10.65 14.44
CA ARG A 55 17.25 10.58 15.37
C ARG A 55 17.07 9.10 15.69
N LYS A 56 17.37 8.69 16.92
CA LYS A 56 17.29 7.30 17.37
C LYS A 56 16.31 7.17 18.52
N TYR A 57 15.57 6.08 18.53
CA TYR A 57 14.74 5.65 19.67
C TYR A 57 14.95 4.16 19.90
N ALA A 58 15.41 3.77 21.09
CA ALA A 58 15.70 2.38 21.45
C ALA A 58 16.50 1.63 20.35
N ASP A 59 17.62 2.22 19.93
CA ASP A 59 18.54 1.75 18.88
C ASP A 59 18.03 1.77 17.43
N TRP A 60 16.75 2.09 17.20
CA TRP A 60 16.18 2.24 15.87
C TRP A 60 16.44 3.63 15.31
N ASN A 61 16.88 3.70 14.05
CA ASN A 61 16.91 4.96 13.31
C ASN A 61 15.47 5.36 12.95
N ILE A 62 15.02 6.45 13.54
CA ILE A 62 13.68 7.02 13.31
C ILE A 62 13.72 8.29 12.46
N TYR A 63 14.86 8.59 11.83
CA TYR A 63 14.95 9.70 10.89
C TYR A 63 14.05 9.47 9.68
N PHE A 64 13.33 10.53 9.31
CA PHE A 64 12.67 10.69 8.03
C PHE A 64 12.66 12.19 7.71
N TYR A 65 12.66 12.53 6.43
CA TYR A 65 12.54 13.92 5.98
C TYR A 65 11.13 14.46 6.30
N ASP A 66 11.05 15.49 7.14
CA ASP A 66 9.80 16.05 7.68
C ASP A 66 9.43 17.45 7.12
N ASP A 67 10.35 18.13 6.41
CA ASP A 67 10.07 19.43 5.77
C ASP A 67 9.37 19.28 4.41
N LEU A 68 8.06 19.06 4.44
CA LEU A 68 7.25 18.94 3.22
C LEU A 68 7.22 20.21 2.36
N THR A 69 7.56 21.39 2.91
CA THR A 69 7.51 22.65 2.17
C THR A 69 8.63 22.77 1.15
N GLN A 70 9.74 22.06 1.39
CA GLN A 70 10.91 22.03 0.52
C GLN A 70 11.02 20.74 -0.30
N LEU A 71 10.00 19.88 -0.24
CA LEU A 71 10.04 18.56 -0.87
C LEU A 71 10.29 18.63 -2.38
N ASN A 72 9.69 19.62 -3.05
CA ASN A 72 9.87 19.85 -4.48
C ASN A 72 11.31 20.24 -4.89
N LYS A 73 12.14 20.71 -3.93
CA LYS A 73 13.54 21.06 -4.18
C LYS A 73 14.47 19.85 -4.00
N VAL A 74 14.14 18.95 -3.07
CA VAL A 74 14.99 17.80 -2.73
C VAL A 74 14.61 16.52 -3.46
N TRP A 75 13.37 16.44 -3.97
CA TRP A 75 12.86 15.26 -4.67
C TRP A 75 12.52 15.57 -6.14
N ASN A 76 13.35 15.06 -7.04
CA ASN A 76 13.19 15.22 -8.50
C ASN A 76 11.88 14.60 -9.04
N GLY A 77 11.29 13.64 -8.33
CA GLY A 77 10.04 12.98 -8.73
C GLY A 77 8.77 13.78 -8.42
N TYR A 78 8.90 14.94 -7.77
CA TYR A 78 7.76 15.69 -7.26
C TYR A 78 6.77 16.06 -8.37
N GLY A 79 5.55 15.53 -8.28
CA GLY A 79 4.46 15.86 -9.19
C GLY A 79 4.64 15.34 -10.62
N LEU A 80 5.57 14.41 -10.88
CA LEU A 80 5.74 13.80 -12.20
C LEU A 80 4.60 12.83 -12.55
N ASN A 81 4.09 12.10 -11.56
CA ASN A 81 2.93 11.23 -11.76
C ASN A 81 1.64 12.04 -11.91
N LYS A 82 0.90 11.77 -12.99
CA LYS A 82 -0.36 12.44 -13.35
C LYS A 82 -1.56 11.49 -13.36
N LEU A 83 -1.39 10.26 -12.90
CA LEU A 83 -2.50 9.30 -12.81
C LEU A 83 -3.53 9.80 -11.80
N SER A 84 -4.80 9.64 -12.16
CA SER A 84 -5.92 9.86 -11.26
C SER A 84 -5.91 8.84 -10.12
N SER A 85 -6.63 9.14 -9.04
CA SER A 85 -6.79 8.22 -7.92
C SER A 85 -7.45 6.89 -8.32
N GLY A 86 -8.35 6.91 -9.33
CA GLY A 86 -8.98 5.70 -9.89
C GLY A 86 -7.98 4.82 -10.64
N GLU A 87 -7.11 5.43 -11.46
CA GLU A 87 -6.04 4.70 -12.17
C GLU A 87 -5.03 4.12 -11.19
N LEU A 88 -4.61 4.90 -10.19
CA LEU A 88 -3.71 4.43 -9.13
C LEU A 88 -4.32 3.27 -8.34
N TRP A 89 -5.63 3.29 -8.08
CA TRP A 89 -6.32 2.19 -7.42
C TRP A 89 -6.29 0.91 -8.27
N ILE A 90 -6.55 1.00 -9.57
CA ILE A 90 -6.50 -0.14 -10.48
C ILE A 90 -5.06 -0.70 -10.58
N GLU A 91 -4.07 0.16 -10.71
CA GLU A 91 -2.66 -0.25 -10.75
C GLU A 91 -2.20 -0.85 -9.41
N LEU A 92 -2.69 -0.38 -8.26
CA LEU A 92 -2.40 -0.99 -6.96
C LEU A 92 -2.91 -2.43 -6.90
N LEU A 93 -4.16 -2.65 -7.35
CA LEU A 93 -4.74 -3.99 -7.39
C LEU A 93 -3.93 -4.90 -8.31
N ARG A 94 -3.60 -4.41 -9.52
CA ARG A 94 -2.77 -5.13 -10.49
C ARG A 94 -1.39 -5.47 -9.91
N TYR A 95 -0.76 -4.51 -9.25
CA TYR A 95 0.55 -4.68 -8.66
C TYR A 95 0.59 -5.86 -7.70
N TYR A 96 -0.36 -5.91 -6.75
CA TYR A 96 -0.42 -6.99 -5.78
C TYR A 96 -1.05 -8.29 -6.32
N THR A 97 -1.75 -8.28 -7.45
CA THR A 97 -2.25 -9.54 -8.04
C THR A 97 -1.27 -10.18 -9.02
N GLU A 98 -0.51 -9.38 -9.76
CA GLU A 98 0.24 -9.83 -10.95
C GLU A 98 1.74 -9.48 -10.94
N LEU A 99 2.14 -8.36 -10.33
CA LEU A 99 3.51 -7.83 -10.51
C LEU A 99 4.44 -8.09 -9.32
N PHE A 100 3.92 -8.01 -8.09
CA PHE A 100 4.75 -8.18 -6.89
C PHE A 100 5.19 -9.64 -6.74
N ASP A 101 6.51 -9.86 -6.77
CA ASP A 101 7.12 -11.18 -6.53
C ASP A 101 7.13 -11.48 -5.03
N TYR A 102 6.08 -12.16 -4.57
CA TYR A 102 5.91 -12.57 -3.18
C TYR A 102 6.95 -13.57 -2.68
N GLU A 103 7.63 -14.29 -3.57
CA GLU A 103 8.61 -15.32 -3.20
C GLU A 103 9.98 -14.73 -2.95
N LYS A 104 10.31 -13.61 -3.62
CA LYS A 104 11.62 -12.97 -3.54
C LYS A 104 11.63 -11.70 -2.72
N ASN A 105 10.56 -10.90 -2.77
CA ASN A 105 10.59 -9.53 -2.26
C ASN A 105 9.82 -9.35 -0.95
N ILE A 106 10.23 -8.33 -0.20
CA ILE A 106 9.58 -7.83 1.01
C ILE A 106 8.99 -6.45 0.71
N VAL A 107 7.77 -6.21 1.18
CA VAL A 107 7.17 -4.87 1.16
C VAL A 107 7.90 -4.00 2.19
N THR A 108 8.59 -2.97 1.72
CA THR A 108 9.32 -2.02 2.57
C THR A 108 9.17 -0.59 2.03
N ILE A 109 9.11 0.40 2.91
CA ILE A 109 8.95 1.81 2.51
C ILE A 109 10.17 2.68 2.85
N ARG A 110 11.23 2.06 3.38
CA ARG A 110 12.41 2.77 3.92
C ARG A 110 13.56 2.89 2.93
N GLN A 111 13.54 2.15 1.82
CA GLN A 111 14.64 2.10 0.87
C GLN A 111 14.20 1.93 -0.58
N TYR A 112 14.95 2.55 -1.52
CA TYR A 112 14.68 2.49 -2.96
C TYR A 112 14.99 1.11 -3.53
N GLU A 113 16.10 0.53 -3.09
CA GLU A 113 16.50 -0.81 -3.52
C GLU A 113 15.52 -1.87 -2.99
N PRO A 114 15.09 -2.82 -3.82
CA PRO A 114 14.26 -3.94 -3.38
C PRO A 114 14.91 -4.69 -2.21
N LEU A 115 14.13 -4.97 -1.17
CA LEU A 115 14.58 -5.78 -0.04
C LEU A 115 14.19 -7.24 -0.28
N SER A 116 15.18 -8.14 -0.30
CA SER A 116 14.91 -9.56 -0.58
C SER A 116 14.60 -10.36 0.69
N ARG A 117 13.75 -11.39 0.55
CA ARG A 117 13.50 -12.37 1.62
C ARG A 117 14.74 -13.15 2.00
N LEU A 118 15.63 -13.36 1.04
CA LEU A 118 16.91 -14.02 1.27
C LEU A 118 17.76 -13.24 2.28
N GLU A 119 17.88 -11.93 2.10
CA GLU A 119 18.62 -11.04 3.00
C GLU A 119 18.05 -11.02 4.43
N LYS A 120 16.73 -11.09 4.58
CA LYS A 120 16.05 -11.00 5.88
C LYS A 120 15.76 -12.35 6.54
N GLY A 121 15.87 -13.45 5.81
CA GLY A 121 15.48 -14.78 6.29
C GLY A 121 13.97 -14.96 6.46
N TRP A 122 13.14 -14.12 5.83
CA TRP A 122 11.68 -14.11 6.00
C TRP A 122 10.97 -15.00 4.97
N PHE A 123 11.13 -16.31 5.11
CA PHE A 123 10.59 -17.29 4.15
C PHE A 123 9.23 -17.88 4.55
N ARG A 124 8.80 -17.72 5.81
CA ARG A 124 7.64 -18.46 6.35
C ARG A 124 6.29 -17.92 5.87
N GLN A 125 6.16 -16.60 5.75
CA GLN A 125 4.89 -15.95 5.45
C GLN A 125 4.66 -15.83 3.94
N THR A 126 3.40 -15.85 3.51
CA THR A 126 3.04 -15.71 2.08
C THR A 126 3.27 -14.31 1.53
N ILE A 127 3.21 -13.32 2.39
CA ILE A 127 3.65 -11.95 2.15
C ILE A 127 4.49 -11.54 3.36
N ALA A 128 5.54 -10.76 3.12
CA ALA A 128 6.37 -10.21 4.16
C ALA A 128 6.35 -8.67 4.03
N ILE A 129 6.10 -8.00 5.16
CA ILE A 129 5.92 -6.55 5.23
C ILE A 129 6.79 -6.03 6.37
N GLU A 130 7.85 -5.31 6.04
CA GLU A 130 8.78 -4.73 7.02
C GLU A 130 8.15 -3.50 7.69
N ASP A 131 8.23 -3.42 9.01
CA ASP A 131 7.99 -2.17 9.72
C ASP A 131 9.13 -1.16 9.42
N PRO A 132 8.81 0.09 9.04
CA PRO A 132 9.81 1.08 8.60
C PRO A 132 10.80 1.51 9.68
N PHE A 133 10.50 1.26 10.95
CA PHE A 133 11.35 1.63 12.08
C PHE A 133 11.84 0.40 12.84
N ILE A 134 10.97 -0.58 13.11
CA ILE A 134 11.32 -1.82 13.81
C ILE A 134 11.67 -2.89 12.76
N LEU A 135 12.88 -2.86 12.21
CA LEU A 135 13.25 -3.64 11.01
C LEU A 135 13.26 -5.17 11.21
N THR A 136 13.11 -5.64 12.44
CA THR A 136 12.93 -7.06 12.81
C THR A 136 11.47 -7.49 12.84
N HIS A 137 10.53 -6.55 12.78
CA HIS A 137 9.09 -6.81 12.86
C HIS A 137 8.50 -6.95 11.47
N ASN A 138 7.99 -8.15 11.17
CA ASN A 138 7.21 -8.41 9.97
C ASN A 138 5.72 -8.28 10.30
N LEU A 139 5.07 -7.25 9.74
CA LEU A 139 3.66 -6.93 10.00
C LEU A 139 2.69 -8.01 9.51
N ALA A 140 3.16 -8.99 8.74
CA ALA A 140 2.40 -10.13 8.27
C ALA A 140 2.66 -11.43 9.07
N ASP A 141 3.41 -11.39 10.18
CA ASP A 141 3.78 -12.60 10.94
C ASP A 141 2.58 -13.37 11.49
N THR A 142 1.49 -12.69 11.83
CA THR A 142 0.25 -13.30 12.34
C THR A 142 -0.75 -13.68 11.23
N LEU A 143 -0.40 -13.47 9.96
CA LEU A 143 -1.33 -13.68 8.84
C LEU A 143 -1.44 -15.16 8.47
N PHE A 144 -2.66 -15.69 8.57
CA PHE A 144 -2.94 -17.05 8.11
C PHE A 144 -3.04 -17.14 6.58
N LEU A 145 -2.44 -18.18 5.98
CA LEU A 145 -2.47 -18.45 4.53
C LEU A 145 -3.89 -18.36 3.93
N LYS A 146 -4.89 -18.97 4.59
CA LYS A 146 -6.30 -18.94 4.14
C LYS A 146 -6.84 -17.51 4.04
N LYS A 147 -6.47 -16.64 4.98
CA LYS A 147 -6.88 -15.22 4.99
C LYS A 147 -6.16 -14.44 3.90
N TRP A 148 -4.87 -14.70 3.68
CA TRP A 148 -4.14 -14.12 2.58
C TRP A 148 -4.72 -14.49 1.21
N ILE A 149 -5.06 -15.76 1.00
CA ILE A 149 -5.72 -16.21 -0.23
C ILE A 149 -7.04 -15.45 -0.45
N ARG A 150 -7.82 -15.22 0.61
CA ARG A 150 -9.04 -14.41 0.53
C ARG A 150 -8.75 -12.95 0.14
N ILE A 151 -7.72 -12.34 0.73
CA ILE A 151 -7.29 -10.97 0.36
C ILE A 151 -6.94 -10.88 -1.13
N ARG A 152 -6.14 -11.83 -1.63
CA ARG A 152 -5.76 -11.86 -3.05
C ARG A 152 -6.96 -12.05 -3.98
N HIS A 153 -7.90 -12.93 -3.61
CA HIS A 153 -9.14 -13.08 -4.37
C HIS A 153 -9.97 -11.79 -4.41
N VAL A 154 -10.09 -11.09 -3.27
CA VAL A 154 -10.78 -9.81 -3.22
C VAL A 154 -10.10 -8.78 -4.13
N PHE A 155 -8.77 -8.69 -4.11
CA PHE A 155 -8.04 -7.77 -4.98
C PHE A 155 -8.24 -8.10 -6.46
N PHE A 156 -8.18 -9.38 -6.82
CA PHE A 156 -8.41 -9.85 -8.18
C PHE A 156 -9.82 -9.53 -8.69
N HIS A 157 -10.85 -9.85 -7.91
CA HIS A 157 -12.24 -9.57 -8.29
C HIS A 157 -12.55 -8.07 -8.30
N ALA A 158 -11.99 -7.30 -7.36
CA ALA A 158 -12.11 -5.84 -7.37
C ALA A 158 -11.54 -5.28 -8.68
N ARG A 159 -10.34 -5.74 -9.08
CA ARG A 159 -9.73 -5.31 -10.35
C ARG A 159 -10.62 -5.63 -11.54
N GLN A 160 -11.10 -6.86 -11.66
CA GLN A 160 -12.03 -7.22 -12.73
C GLN A 160 -13.26 -6.29 -12.74
N ARG A 161 -13.86 -6.04 -11.58
CA ARG A 161 -15.06 -5.21 -11.47
C ARG A 161 -14.83 -3.75 -11.86
N PHE A 162 -13.67 -3.18 -11.52
CA PHE A 162 -13.30 -1.80 -11.86
C PHE A 162 -12.78 -1.66 -13.30
N CYS A 163 -12.14 -2.69 -13.87
CA CYS A 163 -11.67 -2.69 -15.26
C CYS A 163 -12.81 -2.98 -16.27
N SER A 164 -13.85 -3.73 -15.87
CA SER A 164 -14.95 -4.11 -16.75
C SER A 164 -16.07 -3.06 -16.91
N GLN A 165 -15.93 -1.86 -16.32
CA GLN A 165 -16.89 -0.76 -16.56
C GLN A 165 -16.31 0.36 -17.41
N PRO A 166 -16.49 0.30 -18.74
CA PRO A 166 -16.73 1.47 -19.57
C PRO A 166 -18.23 1.56 -19.90
N ASN A 167 -18.86 2.67 -19.49
CA ASN A 167 -20.19 3.18 -19.90
C ASN A 167 -21.47 2.62 -19.24
N ASN A 168 -22.34 3.59 -18.90
CA ASN A 168 -23.75 3.51 -18.51
C ASN A 168 -24.08 3.01 -17.10
N ILE A 169 -24.06 3.94 -16.14
CA ILE A 169 -25.03 3.93 -15.04
C ILE A 169 -25.95 5.13 -15.26
N ASN A 170 -26.94 4.99 -16.16
CA ASN A 170 -28.17 5.77 -16.03
C ASN A 170 -28.88 5.18 -14.81
N ILE A 171 -28.76 5.86 -13.68
CA ILE A 171 -29.62 5.58 -12.53
C ILE A 171 -30.98 6.19 -12.90
N ASP A 172 -31.80 5.44 -13.62
CA ASP A 172 -33.22 5.73 -13.69
C ASP A 172 -33.79 5.52 -12.29
N ILE A 173 -33.97 6.62 -11.58
CA ILE A 173 -34.63 6.68 -10.29
C ILE A 173 -36.13 6.51 -10.55
N HIS A 174 -36.57 5.29 -10.87
CA HIS A 174 -37.99 5.02 -10.98
C HIS A 174 -38.57 4.94 -9.56
N GLN A 175 -39.24 6.02 -9.13
CA GLN A 175 -40.13 6.01 -7.96
C GLN A 175 -41.22 4.94 -8.16
N PRO A 176 -41.57 4.15 -7.12
CA PRO A 176 -42.69 3.22 -7.22
C PRO A 176 -44.00 3.99 -7.07
N ASN A 177 -44.82 4.02 -8.13
CA ASN A 177 -46.21 4.42 -8.03
C ASN A 177 -47.00 3.29 -7.36
N MET A 178 -47.40 3.53 -6.12
CA MET A 178 -48.52 2.81 -5.49
C MET A 178 -49.81 3.30 -6.14
N GLU A 179 -50.33 2.55 -7.09
CA GLU A 179 -51.76 2.43 -7.39
C GLU A 179 -51.92 1.46 -8.55
N GLN A 180 -52.45 0.27 -8.27
CA GLN A 180 -53.34 -0.55 -9.10
C GLN A 180 -53.12 -2.03 -8.79
N LEU A 181 -54.00 -2.58 -7.96
CA LEU A 181 -54.65 -3.88 -8.15
C LEU A 181 -55.81 -3.96 -7.14
N GLN A 182 -56.90 -3.28 -7.47
CA GLN A 182 -58.24 -3.79 -7.20
C GLN A 182 -58.63 -4.62 -8.43
N VAL A 183 -58.72 -5.94 -8.28
CA VAL A 183 -59.84 -6.83 -8.68
C VAL A 183 -59.75 -8.07 -7.81
#